data_AF-A0A953CC73-F1
#
_entry.id   AF-A0A953CC73-F1
#
_cell.length_a   1.000
_cell.length_b   1.000
_cell.length_c   1.000
_cell.angle_alpha   90.00
_cell.angle_beta   90.00
_cell.angle_gamma   90.00
#
_symmetry.space_group_name_H-M   'P 1'
#
loop_
_entity.id
_entity.type
_entity.pdbx_description
1 polymer ?
#
loop_
_entity_poly.entity_id
_entity_poly.type
_entity_poly.pdbx_seq_one_letter_code
_entity_poly.pdbx_strand_id
1 'polypeptide(L)'
;DEASLHALLQPVAAGLQSLPAVKVSEPDAQRLVQGQPVFLRGRDAPVFEGPVSVSVHGALVALAEMEAGALHPRRIFNLPR
;
A
#
# COMPACT_ATOMS: atom_id res chain seq x y z
N ASP A 1 -18.16 27.26 -1.31
CA ASP A 1 -16.83 27.61 -0.78
C ASP A 1 -15.91 26.39 -0.91
N GLU A 2 -14.60 26.58 -0.77
CA GLU A 2 -13.59 25.54 -0.98
C GLU A 2 -13.67 24.41 0.06
N ALA A 3 -14.02 24.72 1.31
CA ALA A 3 -14.18 23.72 2.37
C ALA A 3 -15.35 22.77 2.07
N SER A 4 -16.47 23.30 1.56
CA SER A 4 -17.60 22.50 1.10
C SER A 4 -17.24 21.54 -0.05
N LEU A 5 -16.33 21.93 -0.95
CA LEU A 5 -15.85 21.03 -2.02
C LEU A 5 -14.94 19.93 -1.46
N HIS A 6 -14.07 20.27 -0.51
CA HIS A 6 -13.16 19.32 0.11
C HIS A 6 -13.91 18.21 0.87
N ALA A 7 -15.06 18.53 1.47
CA ALA A 7 -15.93 17.58 2.15
C ALA A 7 -16.53 16.49 1.22
N LEU A 8 -16.53 16.72 -0.10
CA LEU A 8 -17.02 15.74 -1.09
C LEU A 8 -15.95 14.71 -1.48
N LEU A 9 -14.68 14.95 -1.15
CA LEU A 9 -13.59 14.05 -1.49
C LEU A 9 -13.57 12.85 -0.55
N GLN A 10 -13.53 11.66 -1.13
CA GLN A 10 -13.27 10.44 -0.37
C GLN A 10 -11.76 10.25 -0.16
N PRO A 11 -11.35 9.57 0.93
CA PRO A 11 -9.96 9.18 1.11
C PRO A 11 -9.47 8.34 -0.08
N VAL A 12 -8.19 8.47 -0.43
CA VAL A 12 -7.57 7.69 -1.54
C VAL A 12 -7.80 6.19 -1.38
N ALA A 13 -7.77 5.68 -0.14
CA ALA A 13 -8.01 4.28 0.17
C ALA A 13 -9.39 3.76 -0.29
N ALA A 14 -10.39 4.62 -0.43
CA ALA A 14 -11.73 4.23 -0.90
C ALA A 14 -11.69 3.65 -2.32
N GLY A 15 -10.82 4.18 -3.20
CA GLY A 15 -10.64 3.67 -4.56
C GLY A 15 -9.89 2.34 -4.64
N LEU A 16 -9.35 1.85 -3.52
CA LEU A 16 -8.51 0.64 -3.47
C LEU A 16 -9.23 -0.56 -2.83
N GLN A 17 -10.51 -0.43 -2.48
CA GLN A 17 -11.25 -1.47 -1.76
C GLN A 17 -11.36 -2.82 -2.49
N SER A 18 -11.19 -2.82 -3.82
CA SER A 18 -11.18 -4.05 -4.63
C SER A 18 -9.83 -4.78 -4.63
N LEU A 19 -8.76 -4.13 -4.19
CA LEU A 19 -7.43 -4.76 -4.12
C LEU A 19 -7.23 -5.44 -2.77
N PRO A 20 -6.51 -6.58 -2.73
CA PRO A 20 -6.03 -7.12 -1.48
C PRO A 20 -5.16 -6.10 -0.72
N ALA A 21 -5.33 -6.05 0.59
CA ALA A 21 -4.57 -5.16 1.47
C ALA A 21 -3.50 -5.95 2.23
N VAL A 22 -2.24 -5.54 2.07
CA VAL A 22 -1.09 -6.13 2.76
C VAL A 22 -0.57 -5.13 3.80
N LYS A 23 -0.40 -5.63 5.02
CA LYS A 23 0.24 -4.89 6.10
C LYS A 23 1.71 -5.27 6.16
N VAL A 24 2.58 -4.28 6.22
CA VAL A 24 4.02 -4.49 6.33
C VAL A 24 4.56 -3.88 7.61
N SER A 25 5.79 -4.29 7.97
CA SER A 25 6.53 -3.65 9.04
C SER A 25 6.98 -2.24 8.63
N GLU A 26 7.32 -1.39 9.60
CA GLU A 26 7.86 -0.05 9.32
C GLU A 26 9.19 -0.08 8.54
N PRO A 27 10.15 -0.97 8.84
CA PRO A 27 11.35 -1.14 8.02
C PRO A 27 11.03 -1.51 6.56
N ASP A 28 10.09 -2.42 6.33
CA ASP A 28 9.72 -2.82 4.97
C ASP A 28 9.00 -1.70 4.22
N ALA A 29 8.16 -0.92 4.90
CA ALA A 29 7.53 0.27 4.33
C ALA A 29 8.58 1.30 3.86
N GLN A 30 9.63 1.54 4.66
CA GLN A 30 10.72 2.44 4.26
C GLN A 30 11.46 1.95 3.02
N ARG A 31 11.72 0.65 2.92
CA ARG A 31 12.35 0.03 1.75
C ARG A 31 11.47 0.18 0.50
N LEU A 32 10.17 -0.07 0.63
CA LEU A 32 9.19 0.12 -0.45
C LEU A 32 9.16 1.57 -0.94
N VAL A 33 9.13 2.55 -0.03
CA VAL A 33 9.18 3.99 -0.37
C VAL A 33 10.45 4.36 -1.15
N GLN A 34 11.56 3.64 -0.90
CA GLN A 34 12.82 3.78 -1.65
C GLN A 34 12.84 2.98 -2.96
N GLY A 35 11.72 2.38 -3.38
CA GLY A 35 11.62 1.57 -4.59
C GLY A 35 12.21 0.16 -4.47
N GLN A 36 12.58 -0.28 -3.26
CA GLN A 36 13.17 -1.59 -3.05
C GLN A 36 12.08 -2.66 -2.84
N PRO A 37 12.18 -3.83 -3.51
CA PRO A 37 11.31 -4.95 -3.23
C PRO A 37 11.50 -5.48 -1.80
N VAL A 38 10.39 -5.97 -1.21
CA VAL A 38 10.41 -6.60 0.12
C VAL A 38 9.80 -7.99 0.06
N PHE A 39 10.48 -8.97 0.65
CA PHE A 39 9.97 -10.32 0.75
C PHE A 39 9.03 -10.44 1.95
N LEU A 40 7.83 -10.97 1.71
CA LEU A 40 6.95 -11.34 2.79
C LEU A 40 7.41 -12.65 3.42
N ARG A 41 7.34 -12.73 4.75
CA ARG A 41 7.84 -13.87 5.50
C ARG A 41 6.71 -14.56 6.26
N GLY A 42 6.79 -15.88 6.36
CA GLY A 42 5.92 -16.68 7.21
C GLY A 42 4.44 -16.63 6.80
N ARG A 43 3.54 -16.58 7.80
CA ARG A 43 2.08 -16.54 7.62
C ARG A 43 1.58 -15.39 6.74
N ASP A 44 2.37 -14.32 6.65
CA ASP A 44 2.01 -13.13 5.89
C ASP A 44 2.43 -13.19 4.42
N ALA A 45 3.07 -14.28 3.96
CA ALA A 45 3.31 -14.53 2.54
C ALA A 45 2.00 -15.08 1.91
N PRO A 46 1.26 -14.26 1.14
CA PRO A 46 0.02 -14.69 0.53
C PRO A 46 0.30 -15.70 -0.59
N VAL A 47 -0.69 -16.55 -0.88
CA VAL A 47 -0.64 -17.56 -1.95
C VAL A 47 -1.15 -17.01 -3.29
N PHE A 48 -1.31 -15.68 -3.39
CA PHE A 48 -1.82 -15.03 -4.60
C PHE A 48 -0.78 -14.06 -5.14
N GLU A 49 -0.78 -13.91 -6.45
CA GLU A 49 0.01 -12.92 -7.18
C GLU A 49 -0.92 -11.80 -7.67
N GLY A 50 -0.37 -10.63 -7.98
CA GLY A 50 -1.15 -9.52 -8.53
C GLY A 50 -1.01 -8.20 -7.77
N PRO A 51 -1.79 -7.18 -8.19
CA PRO A 51 -1.74 -5.87 -7.58
C PRO A 51 -2.30 -5.86 -6.16
N VAL A 52 -1.60 -5.18 -5.25
CA VAL A 52 -2.00 -5.02 -3.85
C VAL A 52 -1.86 -3.59 -3.38
N SER A 53 -2.68 -3.23 -2.39
CA SER A 53 -2.45 -2.04 -1.58
C SER A 53 -1.57 -2.41 -0.39
N VAL A 54 -0.60 -1.55 -0.06
CA VAL A 54 0.34 -1.77 1.03
C VAL A 54 0.18 -0.68 2.07
N SER A 55 0.11 -1.09 3.34
CA SER A 55 -0.04 -0.17 4.48
C SER A 55 0.90 -0.50 5.63
N VAL A 56 1.23 0.51 6.42
CA VAL A 56 1.97 0.40 7.68
C VAL A 56 1.20 1.16 8.76
N HIS A 57 0.93 0.52 9.90
CA HIS A 57 0.14 1.11 10.98
C HIS A 57 -1.22 1.72 10.54
N GLY A 58 -1.85 1.14 9.51
CA GLY A 58 -3.11 1.64 8.95
C GLY A 58 -2.98 2.80 7.95
N ALA A 59 -1.79 3.36 7.76
CA ALA A 59 -1.51 4.35 6.73
C ALA A 59 -1.15 3.67 5.40
N LEU A 60 -1.82 4.09 4.33
CA LEU A 60 -1.52 3.65 2.95
C LEU A 60 -0.16 4.20 2.51
N VAL A 61 0.74 3.31 2.07
CA VAL A 61 2.11 3.70 1.67
C VAL A 61 2.42 3.42 0.20
N ALA A 62 1.90 2.34 -0.37
CA ALA A 62 2.19 1.99 -1.76
C ALA A 62 1.07 1.18 -2.43
N LEU A 63 1.06 1.21 -3.76
CA LEU A 63 0.60 0.11 -4.59
C LEU A 63 1.81 -0.72 -5.01
N ALA A 64 1.69 -2.03 -4.92
CA ALA A 64 2.75 -2.97 -5.27
C ALA A 64 2.19 -4.13 -6.08
N GLU A 65 3.08 -4.83 -6.78
CA GLU A 65 2.81 -6.14 -7.37
C GLU A 65 3.31 -7.22 -6.40
N MET A 66 2.45 -8.16 -6.03
CA MET A 66 2.88 -9.41 -5.43
C MET A 66 3.36 -10.33 -6.55
N GLU A 67 4.63 -10.70 -6.49
CA GLU A 67 5.27 -11.63 -7.43
C GLU A 67 6.31 -12.48 -6.70
N ALA A 68 6.19 -13.81 -6.76
CA ALA A 68 7.13 -14.77 -6.18
C ALA A 68 7.41 -14.54 -4.68
N GLY A 69 6.38 -14.15 -3.93
CA GLY A 69 6.47 -13.87 -2.48
C GLY A 69 7.13 -12.53 -2.12
N ALA A 70 7.39 -11.67 -3.11
CA ALA A 70 7.90 -10.32 -2.90
C ALA A 70 6.89 -9.25 -3.35
N LEU A 71 6.83 -8.17 -2.58
CA LEU A 71 6.16 -6.93 -2.95
C LEU A 71 7.11 -6.05 -3.77
N HIS A 72 6.75 -5.80 -5.02
CA HIS A 72 7.46 -4.90 -5.92
C HIS A 72 6.72 -3.55 -6.00
N PRO A 73 7.28 -2.45 -5.49
CA PRO A 73 6.58 -1.16 -5.47
C PRO A 73 6.32 -0.66 -6.90
N ARG A 74 5.08 -0.24 -7.17
CA ARG A 74 4.65 0.34 -8.45
C ARG A 74 4.31 1.81 -8.34
N ARG A 75 3.71 2.21 -7.22
CA ARG A 75 3.37 3.61 -6.93
C ARG A 75 3.46 3.88 -5.43
N ILE A 76 4.15 4.95 -5.06
CA ILE A 76 4.26 5.39 -3.66
C ILE A 76 3.26 6.51 -3.40
N PHE A 77 2.65 6.48 -2.23
CA PHE A 77 1.72 7.51 -1.79
C PHE A 77 2.42 8.51 -0.86
N ASN A 78 2.46 9.77 -1.26
CA ASN A 78 2.88 10.89 -0.42
C ASN A 78 1.62 11.56 0.15
N LEU A 79 0.95 10.88 1.08
CA LEU A 79 -0.23 11.43 1.73
C LEU A 79 0.19 12.30 2.93
N PRO A 80 -0.51 13.42 3.17
CA PRO A 80 -0.37 14.11 4.45
C PRO A 80 -0.75 13.14 5.58
N ARG A 81 0.05 13.16 6.65
CA ARG A 81 -0.19 12.33 7.84
C ARG A 81 -1.32 12.90 8.68
#